data_AF-A0A6V7JB93-F1
#
_entry.id   AF-A0A6V7JB93-F1
#
_cell.length_a   1.000
_cell.length_b   1.000
_cell.length_c   1.000
_cell.angle_alpha   90.00
_cell.angle_beta   90.00
_cell.angle_gamma   90.00
#
_symmetry.space_group_name_H-M   'P 1'
#
loop_
_entity.id
_entity.type
_entity.pdbx_description
1 polymer ?
#
loop_
_entity_poly.entity_id
_entity_poly.type
_entity_poly.pdbx_seq_one_letter_code
_entity_poly.pdbx_strand_id
1 'polypeptide(L)' 'MVDAATKKTLSGIPLLQTKAGPRDKELWPRRLQEELTCLIQ' A
#
# COMPACT_ATOMS: atom_id res chain seq x y z
N MET A 1 -1.11 -8.49 21.54
CA MET A 1 -0.83 -9.41 20.42
C MET A 1 -1.91 -9.20 19.38
N VAL A 2 -1.57 -9.03 18.10
CA VAL A 2 -2.56 -8.99 17.02
C VAL A 2 -3.12 -10.40 16.85
N ASP A 3 -4.43 -10.52 16.73
CA ASP A 3 -5.08 -11.82 16.57
C ASP A 3 -4.73 -12.46 15.21
N ALA A 4 -4.85 -13.78 15.15
CA ALA A 4 -4.43 -14.54 13.96
C ALA A 4 -5.27 -14.21 12.72
N ALA A 5 -6.54 -13.84 12.89
CA ALA A 5 -7.41 -13.47 11.77
C ALA A 5 -6.96 -12.14 11.17
N THR A 6 -6.72 -11.12 12.00
CA THR A 6 -6.19 -9.83 11.58
C THR A 6 -4.81 -9.99 10.93
N LYS A 7 -3.92 -10.81 11.49
CA LYS A 7 -2.61 -11.06 10.88
C LYS A 7 -2.72 -11.71 9.50
N LYS A 8 -3.64 -12.66 9.32
CA LYS A 8 -3.89 -13.33 8.04
C LYS A 8 -4.45 -12.35 7.01
N THR A 9 -5.43 -11.53 7.38
CA THR A 9 -6.00 -10.51 6.48
C THR A 9 -4.93 -9.50 6.05
N LEU A 10 -4.13 -8.98 7.00
CA LEU A 10 -3.06 -8.03 6.68
C LEU A 10 -1.96 -8.65 5.81
N SER A 11 -1.69 -9.95 5.93
CA SER A 11 -0.68 -10.62 5.10
C SER A 11 -1.06 -10.73 3.62
N GLY A 12 -2.34 -10.57 3.27
CA GLY A 12 -2.81 -10.55 1.89
C GLY A 12 -2.69 -9.18 1.22
N ILE A 13 -2.42 -8.12 1.99
CA ILE A 13 -2.35 -6.75 1.48
C ILE A 13 -0.93 -6.50 0.92
N PRO A 14 -0.76 -6.16 -0.37
CA PRO A 14 0.54 -5.83 -0.93
C PRO A 14 1.20 -4.64 -0.23
N LEU A 15 2.51 -4.73 0.01
CA LEU A 15 3.28 -3.62 0.60
C LEU A 15 3.80 -2.68 -0.49
N LEU A 16 3.57 -1.39 -0.28
CA LEU A 16 4.01 -0.34 -1.19
C LEU A 16 5.49 -0.01 -0.98
N GLN A 17 6.18 0.30 -2.07
CA GLN A 17 7.64 0.49 -2.10
C GLN A 17 8.02 1.96 -2.27
N THR A 18 7.21 2.72 -3.01
CA THR A 18 7.51 4.12 -3.29
C THR A 18 7.26 4.97 -2.04
N LYS A 19 8.27 5.66 -1.50
CA LYS A 19 8.09 6.61 -0.39
C LYS A 19 7.91 8.02 -0.95
N ALA A 20 6.68 8.35 -1.33
CA ALA A 20 6.33 9.64 -1.91
C ALA A 20 5.00 10.15 -1.36
N GLY A 21 4.93 11.45 -1.09
CA GLY A 21 3.70 12.17 -0.76
C GLY A 21 3.23 13.06 -1.92
N PRO A 22 2.09 13.75 -1.77
CA PRO A 22 1.44 14.51 -2.85
C PRO A 22 2.28 15.62 -3.52
N ARG A 23 3.38 16.03 -2.88
CA ARG A 23 4.29 17.07 -3.39
C ARG A 23 5.48 16.50 -4.17
N ASP A 24 5.69 15.19 -4.15
CA ASP A 24 6.84 14.53 -4.76
C ASP A 24 6.66 14.28 -6.26
N LYS A 25 6.10 15.28 -6.97
CA LYS A 25 5.92 15.36 -8.43
C LYS A 25 5.79 14.00 -9.12
N GLU A 26 6.84 13.50 -9.76
CA GLU A 26 6.84 12.29 -10.58
C GLU A 26 6.74 10.99 -9.75
N LEU A 27 7.17 11.02 -8.49
CA LEU A 27 7.09 9.88 -7.58
C LEU A 27 5.67 9.72 -6.99
N TRP A 28 4.88 10.79 -6.90
CA TRP A 28 3.53 10.71 -6.35
C TRP A 28 2.56 9.88 -7.21
N PRO A 29 2.47 10.05 -8.54
CA PRO A 29 1.69 9.17 -9.41
C PRO A 29 2.09 7.70 -9.29
N ARG A 30 3.38 7.41 -9.10
CA ARG A 30 3.88 6.04 -8.89
C ARG A 30 3.37 5.46 -7.57
N ARG A 31 3.46 6.22 -6.47
CA ARG A 31 2.85 5.82 -5.18
C ARG A 31 1.35 5.60 -5.34
N LEU A 32 0.65 6.51 -6.01
CA LEU A 32 -0.79 6.44 -6.20
C LEU A 32 -1.21 5.19 -6.99
N GLN A 33 -0.45 4.79 -8.01
CA GLN A 33 -0.68 3.56 -8.75
C GLN A 33 -0.54 2.32 -7.84
N GLU A 34 0.48 2.30 -6.97
CA GLU A 34 0.66 1.23 -5.98
C GLU A 34 -0.52 1.17 -4.98
N GLU A 35 -0.97 2.33 -4.48
CA GLU A 35 -2.12 2.44 -3.55
C GLU A 35 -3.41 1.93 -4.21
N LEU A 36 -3.71 2.36 -5.43
CA LEU A 36 -4.92 1.93 -6.15
C LEU A 36 -4.92 0.42 -6.43
N THR A 37 -3.76 -0.14 -6.80
CA THR A 37 -3.62 -1.58 -7.01
C THR A 37 -3.85 -2.37 -5.72
N CYS A 38 -3.30 -1.87 -4.61
CA CYS A 38 -3.45 -2.48 -3.29
C CYS A 38 -4.91 -2.46 -2.78
N LEU A 39 -5.70 -1.44 -3.15
CA LEU A 39 -7.11 -1.32 -2.75
C LEU A 39 -8.07 -2.18 -3.57
N ILE A 40 -7.72 -2.50 -4.82
CA ILE A 40 -8.59 -3.24 -5.75
C ILE A 40 -8.44 -4.77 -5.62
N GLN A 41 -7.24 -5.25 -5.25
CA GLN A 41 -6.97 -6.68 -5.04
C GLN A 41 -7.76 -7.27 -3.87
#